data_AF-A0A1M7IE54-F1
#
_entry.id   AF-A0A1M7IE54-F1
#
_cell.length_a   1.000
_cell.length_b   1.000
_cell.length_c   1.000
_cell.angle_alpha   90.00
_cell.angle_beta   90.00
_cell.angle_gamma   90.00
#
_symmetry.space_group_name_H-M   'P 1'
#
loop_
_entity.id
_entity.type
_entity.pdbx_description
1 polymer ?
#
loop_
_entity_poly.entity_id
_entity_poly.type
_entity_poly.pdbx_seq_one_letter_code
_entity_poly.pdbx_strand_id
1 'polypeptide(L)'
;MNFLCKCCKSRVTEDKRPEYIESAGIHKRGYHMEWAVFDEEENSKPINERKWSETNITPKVGDKRILRVKAPFDVEIGAVFTNVYEPWQMFLNGWDSAASPEDIYKAAAVLCRFEEVLCADDFSAFISVEILNVMPLYELYKYIPETVTADRFFRGIRLT
;
A
#
# COMPACT_ATOMS: atom_id res chain seq x y z
N MET A 1 -10.56 10.55 1.25
CA MET A 1 -10.18 11.53 2.28
C MET A 1 -9.18 12.51 1.69
N ASN A 2 -9.56 13.79 1.61
CA ASN A 2 -8.76 14.74 0.83
C ASN A 2 -7.96 15.62 1.78
N PHE A 3 -6.64 15.41 1.78
CA PHE A 3 -5.69 16.11 2.63
C PHE A 3 -5.59 17.57 2.21
N LEU A 4 -5.42 18.45 3.20
CA LEU A 4 -5.27 19.88 2.96
C LEU A 4 -3.80 20.21 2.69
N CYS A 5 -3.50 20.83 1.56
CA CYS A 5 -2.15 21.31 1.27
C CYS A 5 -1.77 22.43 2.26
N LYS A 6 -0.64 22.29 2.97
CA LYS A 6 -0.20 23.32 3.94
C LYS A 6 0.11 24.67 3.30
N CYS A 7 0.61 24.67 2.06
CA CYS A 7 1.04 25.87 1.34
C CYS A 7 -0.14 26.64 0.72
N CYS A 8 -0.97 25.98 -0.09
CA CYS A 8 -2.06 26.64 -0.81
C CYS A 8 -3.45 26.49 -0.18
N LYS A 9 -3.58 25.68 0.89
CA LYS A 9 -4.86 25.33 1.55
C LYS A 9 -5.89 24.64 0.66
N SER A 10 -5.57 24.37 -0.60
CA SER A 10 -6.41 23.55 -1.48
C SER A 10 -6.42 22.11 -1.02
N ARG A 11 -7.55 21.43 -1.23
CA ARG A 11 -7.65 19.98 -1.05
C ARG A 11 -6.88 19.29 -2.18
N VAL A 12 -6.06 18.31 -1.83
CA VAL A 12 -5.45 17.43 -2.83
C VAL A 12 -6.52 16.44 -3.28
N THR A 13 -6.81 16.45 -4.57
CA THR A 13 -7.78 15.57 -5.23
C THR A 13 -7.08 14.84 -6.36
N GLU A 14 -7.43 13.57 -6.57
CA GLU A 14 -6.93 12.84 -7.72
C GLU A 14 -7.90 12.99 -8.89
N ASP A 15 -7.40 13.49 -10.02
CA ASP A 15 -8.24 13.77 -11.19
C ASP A 15 -8.75 12.50 -11.90
N LYS A 16 -8.16 11.32 -11.62
CA LYS A 16 -8.49 10.07 -12.32
C LYS A 16 -8.43 8.85 -11.41
N ARG A 17 -9.50 8.05 -11.45
CA ARG A 17 -9.54 6.72 -10.83
C ARG A 17 -8.49 5.81 -11.49
N PRO A 18 -7.77 4.96 -10.73
CA PRO A 18 -6.75 4.09 -11.31
C PRO A 18 -7.41 3.01 -12.18
N GLU A 19 -6.82 2.72 -13.33
CA GLU A 19 -7.23 1.61 -14.20
C GLU A 19 -6.85 0.27 -13.57
N TYR A 20 -7.69 -0.72 -13.81
CA TYR A 20 -7.48 -2.09 -13.36
C TYR A 20 -6.58 -2.85 -14.35
N ILE A 21 -5.65 -3.64 -13.83
CA ILE A 21 -4.90 -4.64 -14.58
C ILE A 21 -5.63 -5.96 -14.36
N GLU A 22 -6.59 -6.27 -15.23
CA GLU A 22 -7.49 -7.43 -15.10
C GLU A 22 -6.73 -8.74 -14.95
N SER A 23 -5.63 -8.92 -15.71
CA SER A 23 -4.78 -10.12 -15.64
C SER A 23 -4.13 -10.34 -14.28
N ALA A 24 -3.82 -9.27 -13.55
CA ALA A 24 -3.13 -9.31 -12.27
C ALA A 24 -4.08 -9.17 -11.07
N GLY A 25 -5.35 -8.82 -11.32
CA GLY A 25 -6.33 -8.55 -10.27
C GLY A 25 -5.89 -7.42 -9.33
N ILE A 26 -5.24 -6.38 -9.87
CA ILE A 26 -4.74 -5.20 -9.14
C ILE A 26 -4.92 -3.92 -9.97
N HIS A 27 -4.89 -2.76 -9.33
CA HIS A 27 -4.86 -1.47 -10.01
C HIS A 27 -3.44 -1.14 -10.50
N LYS A 28 -3.34 -0.39 -11.60
CA LYS A 28 -2.05 0.05 -12.18
C LYS A 28 -1.21 0.93 -11.26
N ARG A 29 -1.83 1.50 -10.23
CA ARG A 29 -1.18 2.30 -9.19
C ARG A 29 -1.40 1.61 -7.85
N GLY A 30 -0.30 1.27 -7.21
CA GLY A 30 -0.27 0.87 -5.80
C GLY A 30 0.00 2.07 -4.91
N TYR A 31 -0.71 2.15 -3.79
CA TYR A 31 -0.29 2.93 -2.66
C TYR A 31 0.82 2.20 -1.89
N HIS A 32 1.55 2.94 -1.06
CA HIS A 32 2.58 2.40 -0.16
C HIS A 32 2.25 2.88 1.25
N MET A 33 1.13 2.39 1.78
CA MET A 33 0.63 2.72 3.11
C MET A 33 1.14 1.72 4.14
N GLU A 34 1.27 2.20 5.38
CA GLU A 34 1.77 1.42 6.50
C GLU A 34 0.73 0.37 6.94
N TRP A 35 1.15 -0.89 7.04
CA TRP A 35 0.32 -1.98 7.54
C TRP A 35 0.36 -2.02 9.07
N ALA A 36 -0.71 -1.55 9.71
CA ALA A 36 -0.79 -1.51 11.15
C ALA A 36 -1.24 -2.87 11.69
N VAL A 37 -0.35 -3.52 12.45
CA VAL A 37 -0.64 -4.76 13.17
C VAL A 37 -0.55 -4.45 14.66
N PHE A 38 -1.49 -4.97 15.44
CA PHE A 38 -1.56 -4.76 16.88
C PHE A 38 -1.76 -6.10 17.57
N ASP A 39 -1.11 -6.29 18.70
CA ASP A 39 -1.35 -7.46 19.55
C ASP A 39 -2.72 -7.33 20.25
N GLU A 40 -3.33 -8.45 20.62
CA GLU A 40 -4.69 -8.45 21.18
C GLU A 40 -4.82 -7.62 22.47
N GLU A 41 -3.76 -7.55 23.27
CA GLU A 41 -3.70 -6.77 24.52
C GLU A 41 -3.94 -5.27 24.29
N GLU A 42 -3.57 -4.75 23.11
CA GLU A 42 -3.71 -3.34 22.74
C GLU A 42 -5.16 -3.00 22.31
N ASN A 43 -6.05 -3.98 22.12
CA ASN A 43 -7.42 -3.74 21.66
C ASN A 43 -8.26 -2.88 22.61
N SER A 44 -7.88 -2.85 23.89
CA SER A 44 -8.53 -2.00 24.91
C SER A 44 -8.25 -0.50 24.73
N LYS A 45 -7.21 -0.13 23.97
CA LYS A 45 -6.79 1.25 23.77
C LYS A 45 -7.36 1.84 22.47
N PRO A 46 -7.53 3.18 22.41
CA PRO A 46 -7.74 3.88 21.15
C PRO A 46 -6.68 3.53 20.11
N ILE A 47 -7.07 3.36 18.84
CA ILE A 47 -6.19 2.85 17.78
C ILE A 47 -4.91 3.68 17.56
N ASN A 48 -5.01 4.99 17.74
CA ASN A 48 -3.90 5.94 17.64
C ASN A 48 -2.91 5.86 18.80
N GLU A 49 -3.26 5.17 19.89
CA GLU A 49 -2.42 4.97 21.08
C GLU A 49 -1.85 3.55 21.17
N ARG A 50 -2.23 2.66 20.24
CA ARG A 50 -1.79 1.26 20.25
C ARG A 50 -0.34 1.13 19.80
N LYS A 51 0.38 0.24 20.47
CA LYS A 51 1.73 -0.19 20.04
C LYS A 51 1.63 -1.18 18.90
N TRP A 52 2.44 -0.94 17.86
CA TRP A 52 2.47 -1.77 16.68
C TRP A 52 3.24 -3.05 16.98
N SER A 53 2.73 -4.17 16.48
CA SER A 53 3.38 -5.47 16.50
C SER A 53 4.45 -5.51 15.39
N GLU A 54 5.61 -6.08 15.69
CA GLU A 54 6.72 -6.27 14.74
C GLU A 54 6.54 -7.52 13.85
N THR A 55 5.31 -7.99 13.69
CA THR A 55 5.02 -9.27 13.03
C THR A 55 4.89 -9.15 11.51
N ASN A 56 5.68 -9.94 10.79
CA ASN A 56 5.65 -10.02 9.32
C ASN A 56 4.64 -11.07 8.84
N ILE A 57 3.35 -10.75 8.96
CA ILE A 57 2.27 -11.62 8.49
C ILE A 57 1.75 -11.12 7.14
N THR A 58 2.03 -11.87 6.08
CA THR A 58 1.47 -11.61 4.74
C THR A 58 -0.06 -11.59 4.81
N PRO A 59 -0.73 -10.55 4.26
CA PRO A 59 -2.19 -10.51 4.17
C PRO A 59 -2.73 -11.71 3.41
N LYS A 60 -3.92 -12.18 3.80
CA LYS A 60 -4.65 -13.25 3.11
C LYS A 60 -5.99 -12.74 2.62
N VAL A 61 -6.49 -13.31 1.53
CA VAL A 61 -7.82 -12.99 1.00
C VAL A 61 -8.89 -13.26 2.06
N GLY A 62 -9.80 -12.31 2.24
CA GLY A 62 -10.84 -12.31 3.28
C GLY A 62 -10.40 -11.73 4.63
N ASP A 63 -9.11 -11.46 4.83
CA ASP A 63 -8.65 -10.79 6.05
C ASP A 63 -9.23 -9.37 6.13
N LYS A 64 -9.51 -8.92 7.36
CA LYS A 64 -9.64 -7.50 7.68
C LYS A 64 -8.31 -6.99 8.24
N ARG A 65 -7.79 -5.91 7.67
CA ARG A 65 -6.51 -5.31 8.05
C ARG A 65 -6.66 -3.81 8.26
N ILE A 66 -5.71 -3.24 8.98
CA ILE A 66 -5.67 -1.81 9.27
C ILE A 66 -4.49 -1.21 8.51
N LEU A 67 -4.75 -0.13 7.79
CA LEU A 67 -3.71 0.67 7.15
C LEU A 67 -3.63 2.05 7.79
N ARG A 68 -2.41 2.57 7.96
CA ARG A 68 -2.19 3.97 8.27
C ARG A 68 -1.83 4.75 7.02
N VAL A 69 -2.66 5.73 6.71
CA VAL A 69 -2.56 6.64 5.57
C VAL A 69 -1.92 7.94 6.03
N LYS A 70 -0.79 8.32 5.41
CA LYS A 70 -0.06 9.58 5.70
C LYS A 70 0.08 10.51 4.48
N ALA A 71 -0.41 10.07 3.33
CA ALA A 71 -0.34 10.78 2.07
C ALA A 71 -1.76 11.00 1.51
N PRO A 72 -1.96 11.97 0.59
CA PRO A 72 -3.22 12.18 -0.11
C PRO A 72 -3.88 10.87 -0.56
N PHE A 73 -5.12 10.65 -0.13
CA PHE A 73 -5.86 9.41 -0.36
C PHE A 73 -7.32 9.70 -0.71
N ASP A 74 -7.57 9.96 -1.99
CA ASP A 74 -8.90 10.31 -2.52
C ASP A 74 -9.68 9.07 -2.97
N VAL A 75 -9.77 8.08 -2.08
CA VAL A 75 -10.57 6.86 -2.30
C VAL A 75 -11.83 6.93 -1.43
N GLU A 76 -12.96 6.56 -2.03
CA GLU A 76 -14.27 6.49 -1.38
C GLU A 76 -14.43 5.21 -0.56
N ILE A 77 -15.20 5.25 0.53
CA ILE A 77 -15.60 4.03 1.26
C ILE A 77 -16.35 3.10 0.31
N GLY A 78 -16.06 1.81 0.38
CA GLY A 78 -16.55 0.76 -0.51
C GLY A 78 -15.73 0.61 -1.80
N ALA A 79 -14.89 1.59 -2.16
CA ALA A 79 -14.06 1.51 -3.35
C ALA A 79 -12.86 0.58 -3.15
N VAL A 80 -12.36 0.06 -4.27
CA VAL A 80 -11.22 -0.84 -4.33
C VAL A 80 -9.97 -0.09 -4.76
N PHE A 81 -8.84 -0.44 -4.16
CA PHE A 81 -7.52 0.11 -4.48
C PHE A 81 -6.44 -0.93 -4.24
N THR A 82 -5.25 -0.72 -4.82
CA THR A 82 -4.09 -1.57 -4.54
C THR A 82 -3.17 -0.90 -3.55
N ASN A 83 -2.73 -1.63 -2.53
CA ASN A 83 -1.66 -1.24 -1.61
C ASN A 83 -0.53 -2.27 -1.68
N VAL A 84 0.71 -1.83 -1.58
CA VAL A 84 1.86 -2.74 -1.49
C VAL A 84 2.04 -3.16 -0.04
N TYR A 85 2.18 -4.47 0.18
CA TYR A 85 2.61 -5.06 1.45
C TYR A 85 4.09 -5.39 1.37
N GLU A 86 4.82 -4.94 2.38
CA GLU A 86 6.21 -5.29 2.65
C GLU A 86 6.34 -5.64 4.15
N PRO A 87 7.20 -6.62 4.50
CA PRO A 87 7.65 -6.80 5.88
C PRO A 87 8.10 -5.48 6.53
N TRP A 88 7.86 -5.31 7.83
CA TRP A 88 8.01 -4.01 8.49
C TRP A 88 9.43 -3.44 8.43
N GLN A 89 10.45 -4.30 8.56
CA GLN A 89 11.87 -3.92 8.43
C GLN A 89 12.18 -3.42 7.02
N MET A 90 11.62 -4.07 6.00
CA MET A 90 11.82 -3.68 4.61
C MET A 90 11.08 -2.37 4.29
N PHE A 91 9.87 -2.21 4.83
CA PHE A 91 9.08 -0.99 4.68
C PHE A 91 9.79 0.23 5.26
N LEU A 92 10.40 0.10 6.45
CA LEU A 92 11.08 1.22 7.13
C LEU A 92 12.50 1.47 6.61
N ASN A 93 13.27 0.41 6.39
CA ASN A 93 14.72 0.49 6.18
C ASN A 93 15.15 0.06 4.76
N GLY A 94 14.19 -0.22 3.86
CA GLY A 94 14.45 -0.67 2.51
C GLY A 94 14.71 -2.18 2.41
N TRP A 95 14.74 -2.67 1.18
CA TRP A 95 14.78 -4.11 0.86
C TRP A 95 16.06 -4.81 1.34
N ASP A 96 17.18 -4.09 1.42
CA ASP A 96 18.46 -4.62 1.95
C ASP A 96 18.40 -4.94 3.44
N SER A 97 17.36 -4.48 4.15
CA SER A 97 17.13 -4.73 5.57
C SER A 97 16.24 -5.95 5.84
N ALA A 98 15.98 -6.78 4.83
CA ALA A 98 15.27 -8.04 5.02
C ALA A 98 16.03 -8.94 6.02
N ALA A 99 15.34 -9.48 7.02
CA ALA A 99 15.97 -10.34 8.04
C ALA A 99 16.38 -11.70 7.46
N SER A 100 15.70 -12.14 6.40
CA SER A 100 16.08 -13.31 5.60
C SER A 100 15.60 -13.19 4.15
N PRO A 101 16.14 -13.99 3.22
CA PRO A 101 15.65 -14.02 1.83
C PRO A 101 14.16 -14.37 1.74
N GLU A 102 13.64 -15.17 2.66
CA GLU A 102 12.22 -15.56 2.71
C GLU A 102 11.30 -14.36 2.97
N ASP A 103 11.77 -13.33 3.69
CA ASP A 103 10.98 -12.13 3.93
C ASP A 103 10.75 -11.34 2.64
N ILE A 104 11.72 -11.31 1.73
CA ILE A 104 11.58 -10.67 0.41
C ILE A 104 10.38 -11.25 -0.35
N TYR A 105 10.21 -12.57 -0.28
CA TYR A 105 9.10 -13.26 -0.97
C TYR A 105 7.73 -13.04 -0.32
N LYS A 106 7.67 -12.46 0.89
CA LYS A 106 6.40 -12.09 1.53
C LYS A 106 5.80 -10.81 0.97
N ALA A 107 6.58 -10.00 0.25
CA ALA A 107 6.10 -8.75 -0.32
C ALA A 107 5.08 -9.02 -1.43
N ALA A 108 4.00 -8.24 -1.44
CA ALA A 108 2.85 -8.46 -2.33
C ALA A 108 2.18 -7.15 -2.76
N ALA A 109 1.62 -7.14 -3.96
CA ALA A 109 0.59 -6.18 -4.34
C ALA A 109 -0.76 -6.71 -3.83
N VAL A 110 -1.45 -5.92 -3.01
CA VAL A 110 -2.66 -6.34 -2.31
C VAL A 110 -3.83 -5.50 -2.78
N LEU A 111 -4.87 -6.16 -3.26
CA LEU A 111 -6.13 -5.52 -3.61
C LEU A 111 -6.98 -5.40 -2.35
N CYS A 112 -7.30 -4.17 -1.99
CA CYS A 112 -8.03 -3.82 -0.78
C CYS A 112 -9.36 -3.17 -1.13
N ARG A 113 -10.42 -3.50 -0.39
CA ARG A 113 -11.64 -2.68 -0.32
C ARG A 113 -11.56 -1.78 0.90
N PHE A 114 -11.79 -0.48 0.71
CA PHE A 114 -11.84 0.48 1.80
C PHE A 114 -13.16 0.32 2.57
N GLU A 115 -13.13 -0.11 3.83
CA GLU A 115 -14.34 -0.39 4.61
C GLU A 115 -14.77 0.80 5.47
N GLU A 116 -13.84 1.38 6.24
CA GLU A 116 -14.18 2.47 7.17
C GLU A 116 -12.94 3.26 7.63
N VAL A 117 -13.15 4.50 8.06
CA VAL A 117 -12.14 5.30 8.78
C VAL A 117 -12.28 5.01 10.27
N LEU A 118 -11.24 4.45 10.87
CA LEU A 118 -11.20 4.09 12.29
C LEU A 118 -10.85 5.30 13.16
N CYS A 119 -9.88 6.10 12.71
CA CYS A 119 -9.60 7.42 13.28
C CYS A 119 -8.85 8.28 12.26
N ALA A 120 -8.89 9.59 12.43
CA ALA A 120 -8.11 10.52 11.63
C ALA A 120 -7.67 11.72 12.46
N ASP A 121 -6.49 12.24 12.12
CA ASP A 121 -5.97 13.51 12.59
C ASP A 121 -5.52 14.36 11.38
N ASP A 122 -4.90 15.51 11.64
CA ASP A 122 -4.46 16.44 10.59
C ASP A 122 -3.34 15.90 9.68
N PHE A 123 -2.69 14.79 10.06
CA PHE A 123 -1.49 14.25 9.43
C PHE A 123 -1.69 12.82 8.92
N SER A 124 -2.54 12.03 9.56
CA SER A 124 -2.75 10.64 9.23
C SER A 124 -4.15 10.14 9.54
N ALA A 125 -4.54 9.05 8.90
CA ALA A 125 -5.76 8.33 9.20
C ALA A 125 -5.49 6.83 9.29
N PHE A 126 -6.16 6.16 10.21
CA PHE A 126 -6.21 4.71 10.26
C PHE A 126 -7.51 4.27 9.58
N ILE A 127 -7.40 3.37 8.61
CA ILE A 127 -8.52 2.83 7.87
C ILE A 127 -8.57 1.32 8.02
N SER A 128 -9.79 0.78 8.06
CA SER A 128 -10.02 -0.66 7.94
C SER A 128 -10.20 -1.01 6.46
N VAL A 129 -9.62 -2.14 6.06
CA VAL A 129 -9.73 -2.67 4.70
C VAL A 129 -10.00 -4.17 4.72
N GLU A 130 -10.76 -4.63 3.72
CA GLU A 130 -10.87 -6.05 3.42
C GLU A 130 -9.92 -6.43 2.29
N ILE A 131 -9.24 -7.55 2.43
CA ILE A 131 -8.31 -8.05 1.42
C ILE A 131 -9.07 -8.89 0.39
N LEU A 132 -9.13 -8.39 -0.84
CA LEU A 132 -9.83 -9.04 -1.94
C LEU A 132 -8.92 -9.95 -2.77
N ASN A 133 -7.65 -9.57 -2.91
CA ASN A 133 -6.66 -10.34 -3.67
C ASN A 133 -5.25 -10.05 -3.14
N VAL A 134 -4.35 -11.03 -3.26
CA VAL A 134 -2.95 -10.91 -2.84
C VAL A 134 -2.10 -11.50 -3.97
N MET A 135 -1.28 -10.65 -4.57
CA MET A 135 -0.37 -11.02 -5.66
C MET A 135 1.07 -10.86 -5.21
N PRO A 136 1.83 -11.94 -5.00
CA PRO A 136 3.23 -11.84 -4.63
C PRO A 136 4.03 -11.04 -5.67
N LEU A 137 4.89 -10.13 -5.23
CA LEU A 137 5.59 -9.23 -6.16
C LEU A 137 6.50 -10.01 -7.14
N TYR A 138 7.07 -11.12 -6.70
CA TYR A 138 7.90 -11.99 -7.55
C TYR A 138 7.10 -12.69 -8.66
N GLU A 139 5.76 -12.68 -8.63
CA GLU A 139 4.92 -13.26 -9.69
C GLU A 139 4.34 -12.22 -10.65
N LEU A 140 4.49 -10.93 -10.37
CA LEU A 140 3.88 -9.86 -11.17
C LEU A 140 4.30 -9.88 -12.64
N TYR A 141 5.53 -10.32 -12.94
CA TYR A 141 6.03 -10.44 -14.31
C TYR A 141 5.19 -11.37 -15.20
N LYS A 142 4.42 -12.30 -14.60
CA LYS A 142 3.52 -13.19 -15.33
C LYS A 142 2.27 -12.49 -15.85
N TYR A 143 1.90 -11.35 -15.25
CA TYR A 143 0.60 -10.71 -15.43
C TYR A 143 0.70 -9.28 -15.95
N ILE A 144 1.77 -8.58 -15.60
CA ILE A 144 2.11 -7.26 -16.14
C ILE A 144 3.10 -7.49 -17.28
N PRO A 145 2.73 -7.25 -18.55
CA PRO A 145 3.66 -7.39 -19.65
C PRO A 145 4.87 -6.48 -19.43
N GLU A 146 6.07 -7.02 -19.64
CA GLU A 146 7.31 -6.24 -19.67
C GLU A 146 7.19 -5.15 -20.75
N THR A 147 6.70 -3.98 -20.36
CA THR A 147 6.58 -2.79 -21.22
C THR A 147 7.64 -1.76 -20.90
N VAL A 148 8.69 -2.15 -20.16
CA VAL A 148 9.93 -1.39 -20.14
C VAL A 148 10.77 -1.85 -21.33
N THR A 149 10.36 -1.46 -22.53
CA THR A 149 11.28 -1.45 -23.67
C THR A 149 12.50 -0.63 -23.26
N ALA A 150 13.68 -1.26 -23.28
CA ALA A 150 14.99 -0.64 -23.10
C ALA A 150 15.17 0.67 -23.93
N ASP A 151 14.36 0.87 -24.96
CA ASP A 151 14.32 2.05 -25.81
C ASP A 151 14.13 3.40 -25.10
N ARG A 152 13.54 3.47 -23.90
CA ARG A 152 13.44 4.76 -23.17
C ARG A 152 14.64 5.06 -22.28
N PHE A 153 15.39 4.05 -21.84
CA PHE A 153 16.56 4.26 -20.98
C PHE A 153 17.77 4.78 -21.77
N PHE A 154 17.94 4.36 -23.04
CA PHE A 154 19.11 4.73 -23.85
C PHE A 154 18.88 5.89 -24.83
N ARG A 155 17.65 6.42 -24.97
CA ARG A 155 17.38 7.56 -25.88
C ARG A 155 18.02 8.90 -25.45
N GLY A 156 18.61 8.97 -24.25
CA GLY A 156 19.29 10.16 -23.73
C GLY A 156 20.82 10.10 -23.74
N ILE A 157 21.45 8.95 -24.00
CA ILE A 157 22.92 8.82 -23.97
C ILE A 157 23.42 8.73 -25.41
N ARG A 158 23.57 9.90 -26.05
CA ARG A 158 24.51 10.02 -27.17
C ARG A 158 25.89 10.19 -26.58
N LEU A 159 26.69 9.12 -26.56
CA LEU A 159 28.15 9.26 -26.46
C LEU A 159 28.63 9.75 -27.82
N THR A 160 28.79 11.06 -27.94
CA THR A 160 29.73 11.67 -28.90
C THR A 160 31.15 11.53 -28.38
#